data_AF-A0A7J2UZW2-F1
#
_entry.id   AF-A0A7J2UZW2-F1
#
_cell.length_a   1.000
_cell.length_b   1.000
_cell.length_c   1.000
_cell.angle_alpha   90.00
_cell.angle_beta   90.00
_cell.angle_gamma   90.00
#
_symmetry.space_group_name_H-M   'P 1'
#
loop_
_entity.id
_entity.type
_entity.pdbx_description
1 polymer ?
#
loop_
_entity_poly.entity_id
_entity_poly.type
_entity_poly.pdbx_seq_one_letter_code
_entity_poly.pdbx_strand_id
1 'polypeptide(L)'
;MDWDIYAAVRARLIYAGRLSRDIIEDAANAGSVTDAINYLRESSYYAYIRNVPVEQIDLLELSLYLGLYKSLAPLLGLVDKSYRSIAEHGLLMIENRIFSSIFQSIVSGTSLNIDLKLFEDTRLGEAYRIAVEERSITKLLEYMSRIGMKDFVTTYNTLTKAVDARKAIPIATDLGLVKSLSRIVEDFPSLAEMVCPENDYIVINTAIRLSRERLKDYIGAEELSQLACSVSKSEIEDLYSYVNEEAILNTLKKIYGSTLVQKDLENSLINIRKHIRRTVRDKCYNAM
;
A
#
# COMPACT_ATOMS: atom_id res chain seq x y z
N MET A 1 5.42 -8.12 29.16
CA MET A 1 6.54 -9.09 29.12
C MET A 1 6.17 -10.39 28.44
N ASP A 2 5.32 -11.28 29.00
CA ASP A 2 5.01 -12.56 28.34
C ASP A 2 4.12 -12.40 27.08
N TRP A 3 3.23 -11.41 27.08
CA TRP A 3 2.39 -11.08 25.93
C TRP A 3 3.16 -10.48 24.74
N ASP A 4 4.24 -9.74 25.02
CA ASP A 4 5.14 -9.20 23.98
C ASP A 4 5.89 -10.32 23.26
N ILE A 5 6.35 -11.32 24.02
CA ILE A 5 6.97 -12.53 23.46
C ILE A 5 5.95 -13.30 22.63
N TYR A 6 4.72 -13.46 23.11
CA TYR A 6 3.68 -14.16 22.36
C TYR A 6 3.30 -13.44 21.05
N ALA A 7 3.06 -12.12 21.10
CA ALA A 7 2.77 -11.32 19.93
C ALA A 7 3.94 -11.33 18.93
N ALA A 8 5.18 -11.20 19.41
CA ALA A 8 6.38 -11.28 18.59
C ALA A 8 6.56 -12.68 17.95
N VAL A 9 6.33 -13.76 18.69
CA VAL A 9 6.38 -15.13 18.16
C VAL A 9 5.31 -15.33 17.09
N ARG A 10 4.08 -14.87 17.32
CA ARG A 10 3.00 -14.94 16.32
C ARG A 10 3.34 -14.13 15.07
N ALA A 11 3.85 -12.90 15.23
CA ALA A 11 4.29 -12.08 14.10
C ALA A 11 5.42 -12.77 13.30
N ARG A 12 6.37 -13.41 13.99
CA ARG A 12 7.44 -14.21 13.35
C ARG A 12 6.90 -15.42 12.58
N LEU A 13 5.88 -16.12 13.12
CA LEU A 13 5.23 -17.22 12.41
C LEU A 13 4.53 -16.74 11.13
N ILE A 14 3.84 -15.60 11.19
CA ILE A 14 3.23 -14.98 10.01
C ILE A 14 4.32 -14.59 8.99
N TYR A 15 5.40 -13.96 9.46
CA TYR A 15 6.54 -13.60 8.60
C TYR A 15 7.22 -14.82 7.96
N ALA A 16 7.34 -15.93 8.69
CA ALA A 16 7.88 -17.19 8.17
C ALA A 16 7.00 -17.80 7.06
N GLY A 17 5.70 -17.46 7.03
CA GLY A 17 4.77 -17.84 5.96
C GLY A 17 4.97 -17.09 4.63
N ARG A 18 5.95 -16.18 4.54
CA ARG A 18 6.33 -15.52 3.28
C ARG A 18 6.71 -16.53 2.20
N LEU A 19 6.45 -16.18 0.94
CA LEU A 19 6.82 -17.02 -0.19
C LEU A 19 8.32 -17.33 -0.18
N SER A 20 8.65 -18.60 -0.45
CA SER A 20 10.01 -19.04 -0.69
C SER A 20 10.55 -18.41 -1.97
N ARG A 21 11.87 -18.40 -2.11
CA ARG A 21 12.52 -17.92 -3.33
C ARG A 21 12.07 -18.71 -4.55
N ASP A 22 11.94 -20.02 -4.40
CA ASP A 22 11.57 -20.94 -5.49
C ASP A 22 10.17 -20.60 -6.03
N ILE A 23 9.16 -20.43 -5.16
CA ILE A 23 7.80 -20.07 -5.59
C ILE A 23 7.78 -18.70 -6.30
N ILE A 24 8.61 -17.75 -5.84
CA ILE A 24 8.72 -16.43 -6.49
C ILE A 24 9.36 -16.57 -7.88
N GLU A 25 10.39 -17.39 -8.02
CA GLU A 25 11.07 -17.63 -9.29
C GLU A 25 10.16 -18.39 -10.27
N ASP A 26 9.43 -19.42 -9.80
CA ASP A 26 8.45 -20.16 -10.60
C ASP A 26 7.32 -19.25 -11.08
N ALA A 27 6.75 -18.42 -10.19
CA ALA A 27 5.71 -17.46 -10.57
C ALA A 27 6.23 -16.36 -11.52
N ALA A 28 7.49 -15.94 -11.39
CA ALA A 28 8.09 -14.94 -12.28
C ALA A 28 8.41 -15.49 -13.68
N ASN A 29 8.70 -16.78 -13.77
CA ASN A 29 8.98 -17.48 -15.03
C ASN A 29 7.72 -18.13 -15.64
N ALA A 30 6.56 -17.95 -15.02
CA ALA A 30 5.29 -18.44 -15.50
C ALA A 30 4.97 -17.87 -16.89
N GLY A 31 4.57 -18.75 -17.82
CA GLY A 31 4.20 -18.35 -19.19
C GLY A 31 2.86 -17.61 -19.27
N SER A 32 2.10 -17.58 -18.18
CA SER A 32 0.81 -16.90 -18.09
C SER A 32 0.53 -16.43 -16.66
N VAL A 33 -0.36 -15.43 -16.53
CA VAL A 33 -0.89 -14.97 -15.23
C VAL A 33 -1.60 -16.11 -14.49
N THR A 34 -2.24 -17.01 -15.23
CA THR A 34 -2.89 -18.20 -14.69
C THR A 34 -1.92 -19.12 -13.98
N ASP A 35 -0.80 -19.43 -14.62
CA ASP A 35 0.21 -20.30 -14.06
C ASP A 35 0.87 -19.64 -12.84
N ALA A 36 1.14 -18.33 -12.89
CA ALA A 36 1.65 -17.57 -11.75
C ALA A 36 0.71 -17.64 -10.53
N ILE A 37 -0.60 -17.53 -10.74
CA ILE A 37 -1.61 -17.66 -9.67
C ILE A 37 -1.71 -19.09 -9.14
N ASN A 38 -1.52 -20.10 -10.00
CA ASN A 38 -1.52 -21.49 -9.57
C ASN A 38 -0.31 -21.80 -8.67
N TYR A 39 0.88 -21.28 -8.95
CA TYR A 39 2.02 -21.39 -8.03
C TYR A 39 1.74 -20.74 -6.67
N LEU A 40 1.03 -19.61 -6.65
CA LEU A 40 0.58 -19.01 -5.38
C LEU A 40 -0.42 -19.89 -4.63
N ARG A 41 -1.30 -20.61 -5.34
CA ARG A 41 -2.26 -21.57 -4.77
C ARG A 41 -1.60 -22.85 -4.25
N GLU A 42 -0.38 -23.15 -4.62
CA GLU A 42 0.41 -24.26 -4.05
C GLU A 42 1.08 -23.87 -2.72
N SER A 43 1.01 -22.58 -2.35
CA SER A 43 1.60 -22.05 -1.12
C SER A 43 0.59 -21.90 0.04
N SER A 44 1.06 -21.37 1.17
CA SER A 44 0.23 -20.97 2.31
C SER A 44 -0.89 -19.98 1.94
N TYR A 45 -0.75 -19.28 0.82
CA TYR A 45 -1.72 -18.30 0.34
C TYR A 45 -3.01 -18.93 -0.23
N TYR A 46 -3.01 -20.23 -0.52
CA TYR A 46 -4.19 -20.98 -1.00
C TYR A 46 -5.46 -20.65 -0.21
N ALA A 47 -5.36 -20.60 1.12
CA ALA A 47 -6.49 -20.36 2.01
C ALA A 47 -7.22 -19.03 1.72
N TYR A 48 -6.52 -18.04 1.17
CA TYR A 48 -7.04 -16.71 0.89
C TYR A 48 -7.51 -16.55 -0.56
N ILE A 49 -6.88 -17.25 -1.52
CA ILE A 49 -7.08 -17.01 -2.95
C ILE A 49 -7.76 -18.15 -3.72
N ARG A 50 -8.08 -19.27 -3.04
CA ARG A 50 -8.65 -20.48 -3.68
C ARG A 50 -9.92 -20.24 -4.52
N ASN A 51 -10.73 -19.26 -4.14
CA ASN A 51 -12.02 -18.95 -4.78
C ASN A 51 -11.96 -17.72 -5.69
N VAL A 52 -10.79 -17.09 -5.84
CA VAL A 52 -10.63 -15.89 -6.67
C VAL A 52 -10.48 -16.32 -8.14
N PRO A 53 -11.31 -15.82 -9.08
CA PRO A 53 -11.10 -16.04 -10.50
C PRO A 53 -9.77 -15.46 -10.95
N VAL A 54 -9.06 -16.21 -11.80
CA VAL A 54 -7.69 -15.89 -12.22
C VAL A 54 -7.65 -14.60 -13.05
N GLU A 55 -8.73 -14.30 -13.74
CA GLU A 55 -8.90 -13.15 -14.61
C GLU A 55 -9.16 -11.85 -13.83
N GLN A 56 -9.43 -11.93 -12.52
CA GLN A 56 -9.78 -10.79 -11.66
C GLN A 56 -8.63 -10.41 -10.72
N ILE A 57 -7.59 -9.78 -11.28
CA ILE A 57 -6.39 -9.35 -10.54
C ILE A 57 -6.74 -8.43 -9.35
N ASP A 58 -7.68 -7.50 -9.52
CA ASP A 58 -8.12 -6.61 -8.43
C ASP A 58 -8.70 -7.39 -7.25
N LEU A 59 -9.44 -8.48 -7.52
CA LEU A 59 -10.02 -9.34 -6.49
C LEU A 59 -8.95 -10.23 -5.83
N LEU A 60 -7.91 -10.59 -6.58
CA LEU A 60 -6.74 -11.29 -6.04
C LEU A 60 -6.00 -10.41 -5.04
N GLU A 61 -5.69 -9.17 -5.41
CA GLU A 61 -5.03 -8.20 -4.53
C GLU A 61 -5.84 -8.00 -3.25
N LEU A 62 -7.16 -7.79 -3.37
CA LEU A 62 -8.06 -7.64 -2.25
C LEU A 62 -8.06 -8.86 -1.32
N SER A 63 -8.18 -10.06 -1.89
CA SER A 63 -8.17 -11.32 -1.12
C SER A 63 -6.83 -11.55 -0.39
N LEU A 64 -5.71 -11.17 -1.00
CA LEU A 64 -4.39 -11.25 -0.38
C LEU A 64 -4.26 -10.28 0.81
N TYR A 65 -4.71 -9.02 0.67
CA TYR A 65 -4.70 -8.07 1.78
C TYR A 65 -5.65 -8.46 2.91
N LEU A 66 -6.82 -9.02 2.59
CA LEU A 66 -7.73 -9.55 3.59
C LEU A 66 -7.12 -10.72 4.36
N GLY A 67 -6.40 -11.61 3.66
CA GLY A 67 -5.66 -12.69 4.31
C GLY A 67 -4.60 -12.18 5.27
N LEU A 68 -3.87 -11.14 4.87
CA LEU A 68 -2.88 -10.47 5.72
C LEU A 68 -3.54 -9.80 6.92
N TYR A 69 -4.64 -9.06 6.71
CA TYR A 69 -5.42 -8.41 7.76
C TYR A 69 -5.93 -9.43 8.79
N LYS A 70 -6.54 -10.53 8.33
CA LYS A 70 -7.04 -11.60 9.21
C LYS A 70 -5.93 -12.22 10.06
N SER A 71 -4.71 -12.26 9.54
CA SER A 71 -3.56 -12.81 10.25
C SER A 71 -2.99 -11.83 11.29
N LEU A 72 -3.00 -10.53 11.00
CA LEU A 72 -2.37 -9.51 11.84
C LEU A 72 -3.33 -8.83 12.83
N ALA A 73 -4.59 -8.60 12.47
CA ALA A 73 -5.56 -7.90 13.31
C ALA A 73 -5.72 -8.53 14.71
N PRO A 74 -5.76 -9.87 14.88
CA PRO A 74 -5.82 -10.49 16.21
C PRO A 74 -4.61 -10.15 17.11
N LEU A 75 -3.46 -9.80 16.52
CA LEU A 75 -2.28 -9.43 17.29
C LEU A 75 -2.48 -8.11 18.05
N LEU A 76 -3.34 -7.20 17.58
CA LEU A 76 -3.62 -5.95 18.30
C LEU A 76 -4.18 -6.17 19.71
N GLY A 77 -4.92 -7.25 19.94
CA GLY A 77 -5.42 -7.61 21.26
C GLY A 77 -4.37 -8.19 22.20
N LEU A 78 -3.17 -8.50 21.67
CA LEU A 78 -2.08 -9.20 22.38
C LEU A 78 -0.86 -8.30 22.61
N VAL A 79 -0.73 -7.20 21.87
CA VAL A 79 0.39 -6.28 21.94
C VAL A 79 0.26 -5.36 23.17
N ASP A 80 1.36 -5.11 23.87
CA ASP A 80 1.38 -4.17 25.00
C ASP A 80 0.98 -2.75 24.56
N LYS A 81 0.41 -1.97 25.49
CA LYS A 81 -0.09 -0.62 25.24
C LYS A 81 0.95 0.30 24.60
N SER A 82 2.24 0.10 24.92
CA SER A 82 3.37 0.86 24.38
C SER A 82 3.60 0.64 22.88
N TYR A 83 3.34 -0.56 22.37
CA TYR A 83 3.54 -0.93 20.96
C TYR A 83 2.23 -0.97 20.16
N ARG A 84 1.09 -0.87 20.85
CA ARG A 84 -0.24 -0.92 20.25
C ARG A 84 -0.44 0.16 19.19
N SER A 85 0.03 1.39 19.43
CA SER A 85 -0.06 2.48 18.45
C SER A 85 0.69 2.14 17.15
N ILE A 86 1.91 1.61 17.22
CA ILE A 86 2.68 1.18 16.04
C ILE A 86 1.91 0.09 15.27
N ALA A 87 1.37 -0.89 15.99
CA ALA A 87 0.62 -1.99 15.39
C ALA A 87 -0.70 -1.51 14.76
N GLU A 88 -1.40 -0.55 15.40
CA GLU A 88 -2.62 0.07 14.87
C GLU A 88 -2.33 0.85 13.58
N HIS A 89 -1.23 1.61 13.52
CA HIS A 89 -0.81 2.27 12.29
C HIS A 89 -0.44 1.27 11.20
N GLY A 90 0.29 0.20 11.52
CA GLY A 90 0.61 -0.87 10.58
C GLY A 90 -0.63 -1.56 10.02
N LEU A 91 -1.66 -1.77 10.84
CA LEU A 91 -2.93 -2.33 10.39
C LEU A 91 -3.69 -1.34 9.50
N LEU A 92 -3.68 -0.05 9.83
CA LEU A 92 -4.31 1.00 9.03
C LEU A 92 -3.71 1.11 7.62
N MET A 93 -2.43 0.77 7.43
CA MET A 93 -1.81 0.66 6.10
C MET A 93 -2.46 -0.43 5.25
N ILE A 94 -2.77 -1.58 5.86
CA ILE A 94 -3.41 -2.72 5.20
C ILE A 94 -4.87 -2.37 4.92
N GLU A 95 -5.57 -1.77 5.88
CA GLU A 95 -6.94 -1.29 5.70
C GLU A 95 -7.02 -0.30 4.54
N ASN A 96 -6.12 0.68 4.43
CA ASN A 96 -6.08 1.63 3.30
C ASN A 96 -6.07 0.93 1.93
N ARG A 97 -5.28 -0.15 1.78
CA ARG A 97 -5.24 -0.93 0.54
C ARG A 97 -6.53 -1.68 0.30
N ILE A 98 -7.11 -2.29 1.33
CA ILE A 98 -8.41 -2.99 1.25
C ILE A 98 -9.53 -2.01 0.84
N PHE A 99 -9.62 -0.87 1.52
CA PHE A 99 -10.60 0.17 1.20
C PHE A 99 -10.42 0.68 -0.23
N SER A 100 -9.19 0.93 -0.67
CA SER A 100 -8.89 1.31 -2.06
C SER A 100 -9.42 0.27 -3.06
N SER A 101 -9.17 -1.02 -2.84
CA SER A 101 -9.66 -2.09 -3.71
C SER A 101 -11.18 -2.19 -3.71
N ILE A 102 -11.83 -2.03 -2.55
CA ILE A 102 -13.30 -1.95 -2.45
C ILE A 102 -13.82 -0.77 -3.28
N PHE A 103 -13.17 0.38 -3.15
CA PHE A 103 -13.52 1.60 -3.89
C PHE A 103 -13.41 1.40 -5.40
N GLN A 104 -12.28 0.82 -5.83
CA GLN A 104 -12.03 0.49 -7.23
C GLN A 104 -13.08 -0.50 -7.75
N SER A 105 -13.50 -1.47 -6.94
CA SER A 105 -14.54 -2.42 -7.32
C SER A 105 -15.87 -1.74 -7.60
N ILE A 106 -16.29 -0.78 -6.74
CA ILE A 106 -17.51 -0.01 -6.95
C ILE A 106 -17.42 0.81 -8.25
N VAL A 107 -16.30 1.51 -8.47
CA VAL A 107 -16.07 2.35 -9.66
C VAL A 107 -15.98 1.55 -10.96
N SER A 108 -15.41 0.34 -10.90
CA SER A 108 -15.29 -0.56 -12.05
C SER A 108 -16.55 -1.39 -12.30
N GLY A 109 -17.51 -1.39 -11.36
CA GLY A 109 -18.69 -2.27 -11.44
C GLY A 109 -18.36 -3.75 -11.21
N THR A 110 -17.20 -4.04 -10.62
CA THR A 110 -16.77 -5.40 -10.30
C THR A 110 -17.54 -5.90 -9.09
N SER A 111 -18.08 -7.12 -9.18
CA SER A 111 -18.79 -7.76 -8.06
C SER A 111 -17.79 -8.31 -7.05
N LEU A 112 -17.92 -7.90 -5.78
CA LEU A 112 -17.17 -8.46 -4.67
C LEU A 112 -17.84 -9.74 -4.17
N ASN A 113 -17.32 -10.91 -4.57
CA ASN A 113 -17.79 -12.22 -4.12
C ASN A 113 -16.85 -12.83 -3.07
N ILE A 114 -16.60 -12.10 -1.98
CA ILE A 114 -15.78 -12.56 -0.86
C ILE A 114 -16.70 -12.99 0.29
N ASP A 115 -16.35 -14.07 0.99
CA ASP A 115 -17.09 -14.54 2.16
C ASP A 115 -16.98 -13.53 3.32
N LEU A 116 -18.03 -12.72 3.49
CA LEU A 116 -18.11 -11.66 4.49
C LEU A 116 -18.23 -12.16 5.92
N LYS A 117 -18.61 -13.43 6.13
CA LYS A 117 -18.78 -14.01 7.48
C LYS A 117 -17.53 -13.93 8.33
N LEU A 118 -16.36 -13.84 7.68
CA LEU A 118 -15.06 -13.70 8.34
C LEU A 118 -14.78 -12.29 8.87
N PHE A 119 -15.55 -11.29 8.43
CA PHE A 119 -15.35 -9.87 8.73
C PHE A 119 -16.60 -9.21 9.33
N GLU A 120 -17.65 -10.00 9.63
CA GLU A 120 -18.80 -9.53 10.41
C GLU A 120 -18.32 -8.85 11.70
N ASP A 121 -18.98 -7.75 12.06
CA ASP A 121 -18.66 -6.89 13.22
C ASP A 121 -17.26 -6.20 13.20
N THR A 122 -16.53 -6.28 12.08
CA THR A 122 -15.29 -5.51 11.89
C THR A 122 -15.53 -4.23 11.08
N ARG A 123 -14.57 -3.30 11.11
CA ARG A 123 -14.61 -2.10 10.25
C ARG A 123 -14.67 -2.44 8.76
N LEU A 124 -14.01 -3.53 8.37
CA LEU A 124 -14.03 -4.01 7.00
C LEU A 124 -15.38 -4.60 6.61
N GLY A 125 -16.05 -5.33 7.52
CA GLY A 125 -17.38 -5.90 7.28
C GLY A 125 -18.40 -4.84 6.87
N GLU A 126 -18.43 -3.72 7.59
CA GLU A 126 -19.31 -2.59 7.26
C GLU A 126 -18.95 -1.94 5.91
N ALA A 127 -17.65 -1.80 5.60
CA ALA A 127 -17.19 -1.31 4.31
C ALA A 127 -17.65 -2.20 3.14
N TYR A 128 -17.56 -3.52 3.32
CA TYR A 128 -18.06 -4.49 2.35
C TYR A 128 -19.57 -4.46 2.23
N ARG A 129 -20.31 -4.32 3.33
CA ARG A 129 -21.77 -4.19 3.32
C ARG A 129 -22.19 -3.02 2.44
N ILE A 130 -21.57 -1.85 2.64
CA ILE A 130 -21.79 -0.66 1.80
C ILE A 130 -21.46 -0.95 0.33
N ALA A 131 -20.35 -1.65 0.06
CA ALA A 131 -19.92 -1.91 -1.30
C ALA A 131 -20.79 -2.93 -2.06
N VAL A 132 -21.28 -3.97 -1.38
CA VAL A 132 -22.06 -5.07 -1.98
C VAL A 132 -23.54 -4.73 -2.06
N GLU A 133 -24.13 -4.27 -0.95
CA GLU A 133 -25.56 -4.04 -0.83
C GLU A 133 -25.96 -2.66 -1.39
N GLU A 134 -25.19 -1.63 -1.06
CA GLU A 134 -25.56 -0.24 -1.34
C GLU A 134 -24.87 0.31 -2.59
N ARG A 135 -23.70 -0.26 -2.95
CA ARG A 135 -22.85 0.13 -4.10
C ARG A 135 -22.62 1.65 -4.16
N SER A 136 -22.45 2.28 -3.00
CA SER A 136 -22.43 3.74 -2.87
C SER A 136 -21.05 4.26 -2.45
N ILE A 137 -20.40 4.96 -3.39
CA ILE A 137 -19.15 5.70 -3.16
C ILE A 137 -19.32 6.72 -2.03
N THR A 138 -20.41 7.49 -2.03
CA THR A 138 -20.67 8.53 -1.03
C THR A 138 -20.75 7.95 0.38
N LYS A 139 -21.52 6.88 0.58
CA LYS A 139 -21.65 6.24 1.89
C LYS A 139 -20.33 5.62 2.34
N LEU A 140 -19.55 5.07 1.42
CA LEU A 140 -18.23 4.53 1.74
C LEU A 140 -17.28 5.65 2.18
N LEU A 141 -17.27 6.81 1.51
CA LEU A 141 -16.47 7.98 1.93
C LEU A 141 -16.89 8.53 3.29
N GLU A 142 -18.20 8.64 3.55
CA GLU A 142 -18.73 9.03 4.85
C GLU A 142 -18.27 8.07 5.94
N TYR A 143 -18.37 6.76 5.69
CA TYR A 143 -17.91 5.73 6.60
C TYR A 143 -16.40 5.83 6.87
N MET A 144 -15.58 5.91 5.82
CA MET A 144 -14.13 6.06 5.88
C MET A 144 -13.72 7.30 6.70
N SER A 145 -14.40 8.43 6.50
CA SER A 145 -14.16 9.67 7.25
C SER A 145 -14.40 9.47 8.76
N ARG A 146 -15.46 8.76 9.14
CA ARG A 146 -15.78 8.46 10.55
C ARG A 146 -14.75 7.57 11.22
N ILE A 147 -14.17 6.61 10.50
CA ILE A 147 -13.20 5.65 11.06
C ILE A 147 -11.75 6.14 11.02
N GLY A 148 -11.51 7.40 10.65
CA GLY A 148 -10.19 8.03 10.73
C GLY A 148 -9.42 8.10 9.41
N MET A 149 -10.02 7.75 8.27
CA MET A 149 -9.38 7.82 6.95
C MET A 149 -9.62 9.16 6.23
N LYS A 150 -9.61 10.26 7.01
CA LYS A 150 -9.95 11.61 6.50
C LYS A 150 -8.99 12.07 5.41
N ASP A 151 -7.71 11.71 5.51
CA ASP A 151 -6.68 12.11 4.55
C ASP A 151 -6.97 11.55 3.14
N PHE A 152 -7.32 10.26 3.06
CA PHE A 152 -7.79 9.63 1.83
C PHE A 152 -9.02 10.36 1.28
N VAL A 153 -10.05 10.57 2.11
CA VAL A 153 -11.33 11.16 1.70
C VAL A 153 -11.14 12.57 1.16
N THR A 154 -10.35 13.40 1.85
CA THR A 154 -10.04 14.77 1.44
C THR A 154 -9.30 14.79 0.11
N THR A 155 -8.26 13.97 -0.05
CA THR A 155 -7.50 13.90 -1.29
C THR A 155 -8.37 13.40 -2.44
N TYR A 156 -9.15 12.34 -2.23
CA TYR A 156 -10.07 11.81 -3.24
C TYR A 156 -11.04 12.89 -3.73
N ASN A 157 -11.75 13.56 -2.81
CA ASN A 157 -12.73 14.60 -3.13
C ASN A 157 -12.11 15.80 -3.85
N THR A 158 -10.85 16.12 -3.57
CA THR A 158 -10.10 17.17 -4.28
C THR A 158 -9.79 16.75 -5.71
N LEU A 159 -9.30 15.53 -5.91
CA LEU A 159 -8.86 15.02 -7.21
C LEU A 159 -10.03 14.71 -8.16
N THR A 160 -11.17 14.22 -7.65
CA THR A 160 -12.33 13.90 -8.49
C THR A 160 -13.00 15.12 -9.12
N LYS A 161 -12.58 16.33 -8.75
CA LYS A 161 -12.96 17.57 -9.46
C LYS A 161 -12.25 17.72 -10.81
N ALA A 162 -11.16 16.97 -11.02
CA ALA A 162 -10.23 17.13 -12.14
C ALA A 162 -10.07 15.87 -12.98
N VAL A 163 -10.08 14.69 -12.34
CA VAL A 163 -9.88 13.40 -12.99
C VAL A 163 -10.94 12.40 -12.57
N ASP A 164 -11.10 11.35 -13.39
CA ASP A 164 -11.98 10.23 -13.07
C ASP A 164 -11.56 9.52 -11.77
N ALA A 165 -12.54 8.91 -11.10
CA ALA A 165 -12.35 8.21 -9.83
C ALA A 165 -11.26 7.13 -9.92
N ARG A 166 -11.13 6.41 -11.05
CA ARG A 166 -10.10 5.37 -11.25
C ARG A 166 -8.67 5.91 -11.15
N LYS A 167 -8.47 7.19 -11.48
CA LYS A 167 -7.18 7.87 -11.38
C LYS A 167 -6.98 8.52 -10.02
N ALA A 168 -8.06 9.01 -9.41
CA ALA A 168 -8.02 9.62 -8.09
C ALA A 168 -7.73 8.62 -6.96
N ILE A 169 -8.32 7.42 -6.99
CA ILE A 169 -8.18 6.37 -5.96
C ILE A 169 -6.72 6.03 -5.65
N PRO A 170 -5.85 5.65 -6.62
CA PRO A 170 -4.49 5.27 -6.30
C PRO A 170 -3.68 6.43 -5.68
N ILE A 171 -3.89 7.66 -6.16
CA ILE A 171 -3.23 8.86 -5.61
C ILE A 171 -3.71 9.15 -4.17
N ALA A 172 -5.02 9.06 -3.93
CA ALA A 172 -5.61 9.24 -2.60
C ALA A 172 -5.15 8.16 -1.62
N THR A 173 -4.99 6.92 -2.09
CA THR A 173 -4.47 5.80 -1.29
C THR A 173 -3.03 6.02 -0.90
N ASP A 174 -2.19 6.39 -1.85
CA ASP A 174 -0.76 6.60 -1.61
C ASP A 174 -0.55 7.80 -0.65
N LEU A 175 -1.30 8.88 -0.80
CA LEU A 175 -1.22 10.03 0.13
C LEU A 175 -1.79 9.76 1.51
N GLY A 176 -2.91 9.02 1.60
CA GLY A 176 -3.46 8.57 2.88
C GLY A 176 -2.46 7.67 3.62
N LEU A 177 -1.79 6.78 2.88
CA LEU A 177 -0.76 5.89 3.42
C LEU A 177 0.45 6.67 3.94
N VAL A 178 0.99 7.58 3.12
CA VAL A 178 2.15 8.41 3.46
C VAL A 178 1.87 9.26 4.70
N LYS A 179 0.71 9.92 4.79
CA LYS A 179 0.32 10.70 5.97
C LYS A 179 0.22 9.83 7.23
N SER A 180 -0.24 8.58 7.11
CA SER A 180 -0.24 7.65 8.24
C SER A 180 1.17 7.21 8.63
N LEU A 181 2.07 7.00 7.67
CA LEU A 181 3.46 6.61 7.90
C LEU A 181 4.27 7.74 8.55
N SER A 182 4.08 8.98 8.11
CA SER A 182 4.74 10.15 8.71
C SER A 182 4.42 10.29 10.20
N ARG A 183 3.17 10.04 10.62
CA ARG A 183 2.80 10.02 12.05
C ARG A 183 3.55 8.97 12.86
N ILE A 184 3.82 7.79 12.29
CA ILE A 184 4.64 6.76 12.96
C ILE A 184 6.05 7.28 13.22
N VAL A 185 6.63 8.03 12.27
CA VAL A 185 7.98 8.60 12.42
C VAL A 185 8.00 9.72 13.46
N GLU A 186 6.96 10.55 13.49
CA GLU A 186 6.78 11.60 14.51
C GLU A 186 6.69 11.01 15.92
N ASP A 187 5.85 9.97 16.10
CA ASP A 187 5.62 9.33 17.40
C ASP A 187 6.77 8.40 17.81
N PHE A 188 7.42 7.75 16.83
CA PHE A 188 8.51 6.79 17.04
C PHE A 188 9.69 7.05 16.09
N PRO A 189 10.52 8.07 16.37
CA PRO A 189 11.64 8.45 15.51
C PRO A 189 12.65 7.32 15.27
N SER A 190 12.75 6.34 16.17
CA SER A 190 13.59 5.14 15.99
C SER A 190 13.18 4.26 14.80
N LEU A 191 11.93 4.39 14.32
CA LEU A 191 11.44 3.67 13.15
C LEU A 191 11.70 4.43 11.83
N ALA A 192 12.21 5.66 11.88
CA ALA A 192 12.47 6.49 10.70
C ALA A 192 13.30 5.75 9.66
N GLU A 193 14.34 5.04 10.08
CA GLU A 193 15.23 4.30 9.19
C GLU A 193 14.56 3.16 8.41
N MET A 194 13.40 2.68 8.87
CA MET A 194 12.58 1.67 8.20
C MET A 194 11.44 2.30 7.40
N VAL A 195 10.82 3.36 7.93
CA VAL A 195 9.62 3.98 7.34
C VAL A 195 9.99 4.97 6.23
N CYS A 196 11.01 5.81 6.44
CA CYS A 196 11.34 6.89 5.52
C CYS A 196 11.68 6.44 4.09
N PRO A 197 12.46 5.38 3.86
CA PRO A 197 12.71 4.89 2.51
C PRO A 197 11.42 4.47 1.77
N GLU A 198 10.47 3.87 2.48
CA GLU A 198 9.17 3.49 1.92
C GLU A 198 8.30 4.73 1.64
N ASN A 199 8.31 5.69 2.56
CA ASN A 199 7.57 6.94 2.45
C ASN A 199 8.03 7.77 1.25
N ASP A 200 9.34 8.00 1.14
CA ASP A 200 9.98 8.73 0.05
C ASP A 200 9.66 8.09 -1.31
N TYR A 201 9.68 6.76 -1.40
CA TYR A 201 9.30 6.05 -2.61
C TYR A 201 7.84 6.26 -3.02
N ILE A 202 6.92 6.25 -2.05
CA ILE A 202 5.50 6.49 -2.33
C ILE A 202 5.29 7.95 -2.77
N VAL A 203 5.95 8.91 -2.11
CA VAL A 203 5.91 10.33 -2.48
C VAL A 203 6.41 10.54 -3.91
N ILE A 204 7.55 9.92 -4.29
CA ILE A 204 8.10 10.01 -5.65
C ILE A 204 7.14 9.41 -6.68
N ASN A 205 6.58 8.23 -6.42
CA ASN A 205 5.59 7.62 -7.33
C ASN A 205 4.34 8.49 -7.47
N THR A 206 3.89 9.07 -6.36
CA THR A 206 2.75 10.00 -6.34
C THR A 206 3.08 11.24 -7.18
N ALA A 207 4.29 11.78 -7.05
CA ALA A 207 4.73 12.93 -7.82
C ALA A 207 4.72 12.67 -9.34
N ILE A 208 5.23 11.50 -9.74
CA ILE A 208 5.22 11.05 -11.14
C ILE A 208 3.79 10.89 -11.66
N ARG A 209 2.88 10.29 -10.87
CA ARG A 209 1.46 10.13 -11.26
C ARG A 209 0.77 11.49 -11.41
N LEU A 210 0.95 12.40 -10.45
CA LEU A 210 0.39 13.75 -10.50
C LEU A 210 0.89 14.54 -11.71
N SER A 211 2.18 14.42 -12.06
CA SER A 211 2.76 15.01 -13.27
C SER A 211 2.07 14.50 -14.53
N ARG A 212 1.96 13.17 -14.70
CA ARG A 212 1.34 12.53 -15.87
C ARG A 212 -0.12 12.91 -16.04
N GLU A 213 -0.84 13.04 -14.93
CA GLU A 213 -2.26 13.44 -14.91
C GLU A 213 -2.47 14.96 -14.90
N ARG A 214 -1.40 15.77 -14.91
CA ARG A 214 -1.43 17.24 -14.87
C ARG A 214 -2.18 17.81 -13.65
N LEU A 215 -1.99 17.19 -12.49
CA LEU A 215 -2.71 17.47 -11.24
C LEU A 215 -1.94 18.35 -10.23
N LYS A 216 -0.85 19.00 -10.66
CA LYS A 216 0.01 19.81 -9.79
C LYS A 216 -0.72 20.98 -9.08
N ASP A 217 -1.82 21.47 -9.66
CA ASP A 217 -2.61 22.57 -9.10
C ASP A 217 -3.54 22.10 -7.96
N TYR A 218 -3.75 20.79 -7.83
CA TYR A 218 -4.60 20.17 -6.80
C TYR A 218 -3.79 19.68 -5.61
N ILE A 219 -2.56 19.22 -5.85
CA ILE A 219 -1.64 18.73 -4.82
C ILE A 219 -0.27 19.34 -5.10
N GLY A 220 0.11 20.33 -4.28
CA GLY A 220 1.32 21.11 -4.48
C GLY A 220 2.60 20.37 -4.06
N ALA A 221 3.75 20.82 -4.58
CA ALA A 221 5.05 20.24 -4.23
C ALA A 221 5.39 20.47 -2.75
N GLU A 222 4.89 21.57 -2.19
CA GLU A 222 4.99 21.87 -0.77
C GLU A 222 4.34 20.76 0.08
N GLU A 223 3.09 20.38 -0.24
CA GLU A 223 2.39 19.32 0.49
C GLU A 223 3.15 18.00 0.42
N LEU A 224 3.64 17.60 -0.76
CA LEU A 224 4.45 16.38 -0.89
C LEU A 224 5.78 16.47 -0.14
N SER A 225 6.43 17.62 -0.14
CA SER A 225 7.74 17.79 0.51
C SER A 225 7.66 17.72 2.03
N GLN A 226 6.54 18.13 2.63
CA GLN A 226 6.28 17.98 4.06
C GLN A 226 6.06 16.52 4.46
N LEU A 227 5.70 15.68 3.50
CA LEU A 227 5.47 14.26 3.70
C LEU A 227 6.71 13.41 3.40
N ALA A 228 7.62 13.90 2.56
CA ALA A 228 8.90 13.25 2.32
C ALA A 228 9.81 13.32 3.55
N CYS A 229 10.62 12.28 3.76
CA CYS A 229 11.68 12.30 4.78
C CYS A 229 12.97 12.89 4.22
N SER A 230 13.43 12.39 3.07
CA SER A 230 14.77 12.70 2.53
C SER A 230 14.74 13.36 1.16
N VAL A 231 13.60 13.32 0.47
CA VAL A 231 13.44 13.91 -0.86
C VAL A 231 13.18 15.39 -0.72
N SER A 232 14.01 16.21 -1.36
CA SER A 232 13.89 17.66 -1.31
C SER A 232 12.68 18.16 -2.11
N LYS A 233 12.15 19.33 -1.72
CA LYS A 233 11.10 20.03 -2.48
C LYS A 233 11.51 20.27 -3.93
N SER A 234 12.76 20.64 -4.20
CA SER A 234 13.27 20.84 -5.55
C SER A 234 13.22 19.56 -6.40
N GLU A 235 13.51 18.40 -5.82
CA GLU A 235 13.40 17.12 -6.55
C GLU A 235 11.95 16.76 -6.84
N ILE A 236 11.02 17.08 -5.94
CA ILE A 236 9.59 16.92 -6.17
C ILE A 236 9.09 17.86 -7.27
N GLU A 237 9.54 19.13 -7.26
CA GLU A 237 9.22 20.11 -8.30
C GLU A 237 9.78 19.70 -9.68
N ASP A 238 11.00 19.14 -9.71
CA ASP A 238 11.58 18.54 -10.91
C ASP A 238 10.63 17.43 -11.42
N LEU A 239 10.22 16.48 -10.57
CA LEU A 239 9.32 15.38 -10.97
C LEU A 239 7.95 15.86 -11.49
N TYR A 240 7.41 16.94 -10.93
CA TYR A 240 6.17 17.58 -11.39
C TYR A 240 6.29 18.28 -12.73
N SER A 241 7.47 18.77 -13.07
CA SER A 241 7.70 19.58 -14.27
C SER A 241 7.82 18.73 -15.53
N TYR A 242 8.02 17.42 -15.38
CA TYR A 242 8.35 16.54 -16.49
C TYR A 242 7.26 15.51 -16.76
N VAL A 243 6.66 15.58 -17.96
CA VAL A 243 5.93 14.46 -18.58
C VAL A 243 6.91 13.53 -19.30
N ASN A 244 8.08 14.04 -19.70
CA ASN A 244 9.13 13.28 -20.39
C ASN A 244 9.81 12.29 -19.44
N GLU A 245 9.80 11.02 -19.82
CA GLU A 245 10.41 9.92 -19.09
C GLU A 245 11.91 10.13 -18.84
N GLU A 246 12.66 10.65 -19.82
CA GLU A 246 14.11 10.87 -19.67
C GLU A 246 14.43 11.85 -18.54
N ALA A 247 13.63 12.91 -18.41
CA ALA A 247 13.81 13.91 -17.37
C ALA A 247 13.43 13.35 -15.99
N ILE A 248 12.36 12.54 -15.90
CA ILE A 248 12.01 11.79 -14.68
C ILE A 248 13.17 10.87 -14.27
N LEU A 249 13.72 10.10 -15.21
CA LEU A 249 14.87 9.21 -14.97
C LEU A 249 16.09 9.97 -14.47
N ASN A 250 16.36 11.16 -15.01
CA ASN A 250 17.48 11.98 -14.55
C ASN A 250 17.30 12.48 -13.12
N THR A 251 16.08 12.85 -12.71
CA THR A 251 15.80 13.18 -11.30
C THR A 251 15.93 11.96 -10.40
N LEU A 252 15.43 10.79 -10.83
CA LEU A 252 15.62 9.55 -10.07
C LEU A 252 17.09 9.17 -9.89
N LYS A 253 17.96 9.44 -10.88
CA LYS A 253 19.41 9.22 -10.76
C LYS A 253 20.04 10.12 -9.71
N LYS A 254 19.55 11.35 -9.51
CA LYS A 254 20.01 12.24 -8.44
C LYS A 254 19.67 11.66 -7.06
N ILE A 255 18.45 11.13 -6.91
CA ILE A 255 17.93 10.60 -5.63
C ILE A 255 18.54 9.23 -5.28
N TYR A 256 18.52 8.28 -6.23
CA TYR A 256 18.85 6.86 -5.99
C TYR A 256 20.18 6.40 -6.61
N GLY A 257 20.85 7.26 -7.39
CA GLY A 257 22.07 6.92 -8.10
C GLY A 257 21.84 6.21 -9.44
N SER A 258 22.85 6.25 -10.29
CA SER A 258 22.82 5.69 -11.66
C SER A 258 22.79 4.16 -11.71
N THR A 259 23.14 3.48 -10.62
CA THR A 259 23.15 2.01 -10.55
C THR A 259 21.76 1.41 -10.42
N LEU A 260 20.82 2.13 -9.77
CA LEU A 260 19.45 1.66 -9.56
C LEU A 260 18.50 2.07 -10.68
N VAL A 261 18.84 3.15 -11.40
CA VAL A 261 18.01 3.72 -12.47
C VAL A 261 18.50 3.26 -13.84
N GLN A 262 17.68 2.45 -14.50
CA GLN A 262 17.96 1.83 -15.80
C GLN A 262 17.42 2.70 -16.96
N LYS A 263 17.30 2.10 -18.16
CA LYS A 263 16.93 2.82 -19.39
C LYS A 263 15.47 3.26 -19.44
N ASP A 264 14.56 2.53 -18.81
CA ASP A 264 13.13 2.86 -18.76
C ASP A 264 12.65 3.04 -17.32
N LEU A 265 11.58 3.81 -17.17
CA LEU A 265 11.03 4.19 -15.86
C LEU A 265 10.46 3.01 -15.08
N GLU A 266 9.77 2.10 -15.76
CA GLU A 266 9.12 0.97 -15.11
C GLU A 266 10.14 0.05 -14.43
N ASN A 267 11.17 -0.39 -15.16
CA ASN A 267 12.25 -1.20 -14.62
C ASN A 267 13.03 -0.46 -13.53
N SER A 268 13.22 0.86 -13.68
CA SER A 268 13.88 1.68 -12.67
C SER A 268 13.09 1.70 -11.36
N LEU A 269 11.77 1.94 -11.41
CA LEU A 269 10.91 1.93 -10.22
C LEU A 269 10.87 0.54 -9.56
N ILE A 270 10.83 -0.54 -10.35
CA ILE A 270 10.93 -1.92 -9.85
C ILE A 270 12.25 -2.16 -9.12
N ASN A 271 13.38 -1.71 -9.67
CA ASN A 271 14.70 -1.90 -9.06
C ASN A 271 14.88 -1.08 -7.78
N ILE A 272 14.46 0.18 -7.80
CA ILE A 272 14.42 1.03 -6.60
C ILE A 272 13.58 0.37 -5.52
N ARG A 273 12.39 -0.14 -5.86
CA ARG A 273 11.51 -0.84 -4.92
C ARG A 273 12.18 -2.07 -4.30
N LYS A 274 12.86 -2.89 -5.11
CA LYS A 274 13.63 -4.05 -4.64
C LYS A 274 14.74 -3.64 -3.69
N HIS A 275 15.48 -2.58 -4.03
CA HIS A 275 16.56 -2.05 -3.20
C HIS A 275 16.07 -1.54 -1.84
N ILE A 276 14.99 -0.77 -1.81
CA ILE A 276 14.38 -0.26 -0.57
C ILE A 276 13.94 -1.42 0.32
N ARG A 277 13.20 -2.39 -0.23
CA ARG A 277 12.74 -3.56 0.53
C ARG A 277 13.89 -4.38 1.11
N ARG A 278 14.99 -4.52 0.38
CA ARG A 278 16.20 -5.20 0.87
C ARG A 278 16.84 -4.41 2.01
N THR A 279 17.01 -3.11 1.84
CA THR A 279 17.60 -2.22 2.85
C THR A 279 16.80 -2.23 4.15
N VAL A 280 15.48 -2.08 4.07
CA VAL A 280 14.58 -2.13 5.24
C VAL A 280 14.68 -3.51 5.91
N ARG A 281 14.67 -4.59 5.13
CA ARG A 281 14.77 -5.96 5.65
C ARG A 281 16.09 -6.22 6.37
N ASP A 282 17.21 -5.81 5.78
CA ASP A 282 18.54 -5.98 6.37
C ASP A 282 18.65 -5.21 7.70
N LYS A 283 18.05 -4.02 7.79
CA LYS A 283 17.92 -3.28 9.05
C LYS A 283 17.04 -4.00 10.07
N CYS A 284 15.91 -4.57 9.67
CA CYS A 284 15.07 -5.37 10.57
C CYS A 284 15.84 -6.58 11.12
N TYR A 285 16.61 -7.29 10.28
CA TYR A 285 17.42 -8.43 10.74
C TYR A 285 18.49 -8.01 11.75
N ASN A 286 19.13 -6.86 11.56
CA ASN A 286 20.16 -6.37 12.49
C ASN A 286 19.58 -5.82 13.81
N ALA A 287 18.31 -5.44 13.82
CA ALA A 287 17.61 -4.97 15.01
C ALA A 287 16.95 -6.09 15.83
N MET A 288 16.90 -7.32 15.31
CA MET A 288 16.32 -8.52 15.92
C MET A 288 17.35 -9.41 16.59
#